data_AF-A0A7W1H2W5-F1
#
_entry.id   AF-A0A7W1H2W5-F1
#
_cell.length_a   1.000
_cell.length_b   1.000
_cell.length_c   1.000
_cell.angle_alpha   90.00
_cell.angle_beta   90.00
_cell.angle_gamma   90.00
#
_symmetry.space_group_name_H-M   'P 1'
#
loop_
_entity.id
_entity.type
_entity.pdbx_description
1 polymer ?
#
loop_
_entity_poly.entity_id
_entity_poly.type
_entity_poly.pdbx_seq_one_letter_code
_entity_poly.pdbx_strand_id
1 'polypeptide(L)'
;ARAAATEMGASNVEFVEGEGERLPFPSESFDVVISNGVIDLIPDKDAIFSELHRVLRPGGRLQIADVTIQTPVSAEGRRNIDLWTG
;
A
#
# COMPACT_ATOMS: atom_id res chain seq x y z
N ALA A 1 14.15 7.92 3.20
CA ALA A 1 13.27 7.71 4.37
C ALA A 1 14.05 7.65 5.68
N ARG A 2 14.91 6.64 5.92
CA ARG A 2 15.69 6.50 7.16
C ARG A 2 16.52 7.75 7.52
N ALA A 3 17.27 8.31 6.56
CA ALA A 3 18.07 9.51 6.77
C ALA A 3 17.23 10.73 7.20
N ALA A 4 16.07 10.94 6.55
CA ALA A 4 15.15 12.03 6.91
C ALA A 4 14.56 11.84 8.32
N ALA A 5 14.23 10.61 8.73
CA ALA A 5 13.79 10.34 10.09
C ALA A 5 14.87 10.67 11.14
N THR A 6 16.14 10.34 10.86
CA THR A 6 17.28 10.72 11.71
C THR A 6 17.43 12.24 11.82
N GLU A 7 17.35 12.96 10.69
CA GLU A 7 17.43 14.42 10.66
C GLU A 7 16.32 15.09 11.47
N MET A 8 15.10 14.54 11.42
CA MET A 8 13.97 15.01 12.23
C MET A 8 14.02 14.57 13.71
N GLY A 9 14.99 13.73 14.11
CA GLY A 9 15.07 13.19 15.46
C GLY A 9 13.91 12.24 15.83
N ALA A 10 13.27 11.61 14.85
CA ALA A 10 12.14 10.72 15.08
C ALA A 10 12.61 9.38 15.66
N SER A 11 12.12 9.01 16.85
CA SER A 11 12.49 7.79 17.57
C SER A 11 11.38 6.72 17.59
N ASN A 12 10.19 7.05 17.11
CA ASN A 12 8.98 6.22 17.13
C ASN A 12 8.61 5.68 15.74
N VAL A 13 9.61 5.49 14.87
CA VAL A 13 9.42 5.03 13.49
C VAL A 13 10.30 3.82 13.22
N GLU A 14 9.71 2.78 12.66
CA GLU A 14 10.42 1.63 12.12
C GLU A 14 10.22 1.56 10.61
N PHE A 15 11.26 1.16 9.88
CA PHE A 15 11.18 0.93 8.44
C PHE A 15 11.46 -0.55 8.18
N VAL A 16 10.50 -1.22 7.55
CA VAL A 16 10.54 -2.64 7.23
C VAL A 16 10.44 -2.82 5.72
N GLU A 17 11.27 -3.67 5.15
CA GLU A 17 11.18 -4.07 3.75
C GLU A 17 10.15 -5.20 3.63
N GLY A 18 9.25 -5.10 2.66
CA GLY A 18 8.20 -6.09 2.44
C GLY A 18 7.40 -5.81 1.17
N GLU A 19 6.64 -6.81 0.75
CA GLU A 19 5.75 -6.74 -0.40
C GLU A 19 4.33 -6.44 0.08
N GLY A 20 3.59 -5.59 -0.64
CA GLY A 20 2.24 -5.22 -0.25
C GLY A 20 1.29 -6.42 -0.21
N GLU A 21 1.43 -7.34 -1.16
CA GLU A 21 0.65 -8.59 -1.21
C GLU A 21 1.02 -9.61 -0.12
N ARG A 22 2.06 -9.35 0.68
CA ARG A 22 2.52 -10.22 1.77
C ARG A 22 3.27 -9.43 2.83
N LEU A 23 2.51 -8.74 3.68
CA LEU A 23 3.06 -7.87 4.71
C LEU A 23 3.73 -8.69 5.83
N PRO A 24 4.95 -8.33 6.26
CA PRO A 24 5.71 -9.06 7.30
C PRO A 24 5.22 -8.72 8.72
N PHE A 25 3.91 -8.58 8.91
CA PHE A 25 3.29 -8.24 10.19
C PHE A 25 2.25 -9.29 10.59
N PRO A 26 2.08 -9.59 11.90
CA PRO A 26 0.97 -10.39 12.38
C PRO A 26 -0.39 -9.79 12.06
N SER A 27 -1.45 -10.59 12.16
CA SER A 27 -2.81 -10.08 12.08
C SER A 27 -3.10 -9.11 13.21
N GLU A 28 -4.01 -8.15 12.99
CA GLU A 28 -4.47 -7.21 14.03
C GLU A 28 -3.34 -6.40 14.70
N SER A 29 -2.30 -6.07 13.94
CA SER A 29 -1.12 -5.35 14.42
C SER A 29 -1.34 -3.84 14.53
N PHE A 30 -2.18 -3.26 13.66
CA PHE A 30 -2.30 -1.81 13.50
C PHE A 30 -3.73 -1.31 13.72
N ASP A 31 -3.86 -0.16 14.37
CA ASP A 31 -5.13 0.56 14.49
C ASP A 31 -5.47 1.34 13.21
N VAL A 32 -4.44 1.80 12.48
CA VAL A 32 -4.57 2.59 11.26
C VAL A 32 -3.55 2.15 10.23
N VAL A 33 -3.98 2.03 8.97
CA VAL A 33 -3.12 1.81 7.82
C VAL A 33 -3.38 2.89 6.78
N ILE A 34 -2.32 3.49 6.26
CA ILE A 34 -2.37 4.55 5.24
C ILE A 34 -1.59 4.10 4.02
N SER A 35 -2.17 4.27 2.83
CA SER A 35 -1.50 4.10 1.55
C SER A 35 -1.71 5.32 0.67
N ASN A 36 -0.68 5.68 -0.11
CA ASN A 36 -0.69 6.85 -0.98
C ASN A 36 -0.01 6.54 -2.32
N GLY A 37 -0.81 6.42 -3.38
CA GLY A 37 -0.37 6.36 -4.78
C GLY A 37 0.46 5.13 -5.14
N VAL A 38 0.15 3.98 -4.55
CA VAL A 38 0.89 2.73 -4.79
C VAL A 38 0.01 1.51 -4.98
N ILE A 39 -1.26 1.53 -4.57
CA ILE A 39 -2.12 0.35 -4.69
C ILE A 39 -2.49 0.14 -6.15
N ASP A 40 -2.74 1.21 -6.91
CA ASP A 40 -3.00 1.17 -8.35
C ASP A 40 -1.91 0.44 -9.17
N LEU A 41 -0.66 0.45 -8.71
CA LEU A 41 0.48 -0.25 -9.34
C LEU A 41 0.58 -1.74 -8.99
N ILE A 42 -0.08 -2.22 -7.93
CA ILE A 42 0.02 -3.61 -7.46
C ILE A 42 -0.77 -4.58 -8.37
N PRO A 43 -0.17 -5.62 -8.98
CA PRO A 43 -0.89 -6.52 -9.88
C PRO A 43 -2.06 -7.26 -9.22
N ASP A 44 -1.84 -7.82 -8.04
CA ASP A 44 -2.86 -8.58 -7.30
C ASP A 44 -3.54 -7.70 -6.25
N LYS A 45 -4.62 -7.04 -6.68
CA LYS A 45 -5.42 -6.15 -5.83
C LYS A 45 -6.09 -6.91 -4.68
N ASP A 46 -6.55 -8.14 -4.92
CA ASP A 46 -7.24 -8.93 -3.89
C ASP A 46 -6.27 -9.32 -2.77
N ALA A 47 -5.03 -9.67 -3.11
CA ALA A 47 -3.99 -9.99 -2.14
C ALA A 47 -3.63 -8.79 -1.25
N ILE A 48 -3.35 -7.61 -1.83
CA ILE A 48 -3.06 -6.41 -1.02
C ILE A 48 -4.24 -6.03 -0.13
N PHE A 49 -5.48 -6.01 -0.62
CA PHE A 49 -6.63 -5.66 0.23
C PHE A 49 -6.87 -6.70 1.34
N SER A 50 -6.62 -7.98 1.07
CA SER A 50 -6.68 -9.03 2.08
C SER A 50 -5.62 -8.84 3.17
N GLU A 51 -4.39 -8.49 2.79
CA GLU A 51 -3.30 -8.22 3.73
C GLU A 51 -3.57 -6.95 4.57
N LEU A 52 -4.01 -5.86 3.94
CA LEU A 52 -4.38 -4.62 4.63
C LEU A 52 -5.49 -4.87 5.66
N HIS A 53 -6.49 -5.66 5.31
CA HIS A 53 -7.54 -6.06 6.24
C HIS A 53 -6.99 -6.95 7.36
N ARG A 54 -6.14 -7.94 7.04
CA ARG A 54 -5.56 -8.87 8.01
C ARG A 54 -4.75 -8.15 9.09
N VAL A 55 -3.92 -7.19 8.71
CA VAL A 55 -3.04 -6.49 9.66
C VAL A 55 -3.77 -5.42 10.47
N LEU A 56 -4.97 -5.01 10.05
CA LEU A 56 -5.81 -4.09 10.82
C LEU A 56 -6.48 -4.80 11.99
N ARG A 57 -6.53 -4.13 13.15
CA ARG A 57 -7.33 -4.57 14.29
C ARG A 57 -8.83 -4.46 13.99
N PRO A 58 -9.70 -5.24 14.64
CA PRO A 58 -11.14 -5.03 14.59
C PRO A 58 -11.49 -3.58 14.96
N GLY A 59 -12.21 -2.88 14.07
CA GLY A 59 -12.54 -1.46 14.24
C GLY A 59 -11.44 -0.47 13.81
N GLY A 60 -10.32 -0.96 13.30
CA GLY A 60 -9.24 -0.15 12.73
C GLY A 60 -9.65 0.57 11.44
N ARG A 61 -8.80 1.50 10.98
CA ARG A 61 -9.09 2.37 9.84
C ARG A 61 -8.07 2.21 8.72
N LEU A 62 -8.59 2.04 7.50
CA LEU A 62 -7.81 2.11 6.26
C LEU A 62 -8.08 3.45 5.58
N GLN A 63 -7.01 4.19 5.25
CA GLN A 63 -7.08 5.39 4.43
C GLN A 63 -6.22 5.21 3.17
N ILE A 64 -6.85 5.37 2.00
CA ILE A 64 -6.18 5.23 0.71
C ILE A 64 -6.39 6.51 -0.09
N ALA A 65 -5.30 7.04 -0.62
CA ALA A 65 -5.32 8.02 -1.69
C ALA A 65 -4.68 7.39 -2.92
N ASP A 66 -5.44 7.27 -4.01
CA ASP A 66 -4.93 6.63 -5.23
C ASP A 66 -5.62 7.15 -6.50
N VAL A 67 -5.01 6.86 -7.65
CA VAL A 67 -5.56 7.16 -8.97
C VAL A 67 -6.59 6.09 -9.33
N THR A 68 -7.73 6.53 -9.84
CA THR A 68 -8.79 5.64 -10.31
C THR A 68 -9.18 5.97 -11.74
N ILE A 69 -9.63 4.95 -12.46
CA ILE A 69 -10.16 5.11 -13.82
C ILE A 69 -11.68 5.15 -13.76
N GLN A 70 -12.28 6.08 -14.51
CA GLN A 70 -13.74 6.17 -14.66
C GLN A 70 -14.26 5.24 -15.75
N THR A 71 -13.41 4.95 -16.74
CA THR A 71 -13.71 4.10 -17.89
C THR A 71 -12.75 2.91 -17.88
N PRO A 72 -13.24 1.67 -18.11
CA PRO A 72 -12.38 0.51 -18.17
C PRO A 72 -11.30 0.66 -19.25
N VAL A 73 -10.04 0.49 -18.86
CA VAL A 73 -8.92 0.38 -19.81
C VAL A 73 -9.04 -0.95 -20.54
N SER A 74 -8.71 -0.96 -21.83
CA SER A 74 -8.68 -2.19 -22.64
C SER A 74 -7.74 -3.21 -22.02
N ALA A 75 -7.96 -4.50 -22.30
CA ALA A 75 -7.10 -5.56 -21.76
C ALA A 75 -5.64 -5.42 -22.22
N GLU A 76 -5.41 -4.93 -23.43
CA GLU A 76 -4.09 -4.58 -23.96
C GLU A 76 -3.49 -3.39 -23.21
N GLY A 77 -4.28 -2.33 -23.03
CA GLY A 77 -3.90 -1.17 -22.24
C GLY A 77 -3.40 -1.61 -20.87
N ARG A 78 -4.18 -2.39 -20.11
CA ARG A 78 -3.82 -2.93 -18.77
C ARG A 78 -2.58 -3.82 -18.70
N ARG A 79 -2.00 -4.25 -19.83
CA ARG A 79 -0.73 -5.00 -19.86
C ARG A 79 0.48 -4.15 -20.24
N ASN A 80 0.27 -2.91 -20.69
CA ASN A 80 1.35 -1.99 -21.02
C ASN A 80 1.76 -1.12 -19.83
N ILE A 81 2.80 -1.55 -19.11
CA ILE A 81 3.30 -0.88 -17.90
C ILE A 81 3.63 0.60 -18.10
N ASP A 82 4.10 0.98 -19.29
CA ASP A 82 4.47 2.36 -19.64
C ASP A 82 3.27 3.34 -19.58
N LEU A 83 2.03 2.84 -19.55
CA LEU A 83 0.83 3.68 -19.42
C LEU A 83 0.53 4.13 -17.98
N TRP A 84 1.14 3.51 -16.97
CA TRP A 84 0.96 3.88 -15.55
C TRP A 84 2.27 3.90 -14.76
N THR A 85 3.41 3.65 -15.40
CA THR A 85 4.73 3.91 -14.82
C THR A 85 5.42 5.00 -15.60
N GLY A 86 5.93 6.02 -14.90
CA GLY A 86 6.75 7.10 -15.44
C GLY A 86 8.08 7.17 -14.71
#